data_AF-A0A8T8CRL9-F1
#
_entry.id   AF-A0A8T8CRL9-F1
#
_cell.length_a   1.000
_cell.length_b   1.000
_cell.length_c   1.000
_cell.angle_alpha   90.00
_cell.angle_beta   90.00
_cell.angle_gamma   90.00
#
_symmetry.space_group_name_H-M   'P 1'
#
loop_
_entity.id
_entity.type
_entity.pdbx_description
1 polymer ?
#
loop_
_entity_poly.entity_id
_entity_poly.type
_entity_poly.pdbx_seq_one_letter_code
_entity_poly.pdbx_strand_id
1 'polypeptide(L)' 'MTTDENPFKRDEQGKIKSITAISNLIRADPRRAIEMCKAAGESLDAWFPANPR' A
#
# COMPACT_ATOMS: atom_id res chain seq x y z
N MET A 1 -17.24 -2.33 12.80
CA MET A 1 -15.96 -1.60 12.78
C MET A 1 -15.18 -2.06 11.56
N THR A 2 -15.42 -1.45 10.40
CA THR A 2 -14.60 -1.71 9.21
C THR A 2 -13.34 -0.87 9.38
N THR A 3 -12.33 -1.42 10.06
CA THR A 3 -10.98 -0.87 9.99
C THR A 3 -10.62 -0.79 8.52
N ASP A 4 -10.46 0.42 8.00
CA ASP A 4 -9.91 0.77 6.70
C ASP A 4 -8.62 -0.07 6.53
N GLU A 5 -8.74 -1.26 5.93
CA GLU A 5 -7.66 -2.23 5.91
C GLU A 5 -6.61 -1.70 4.95
N ASN A 6 -5.55 -1.14 5.52
CA ASN A 6 -4.40 -0.68 4.77
C ASN A 6 -3.91 -1.85 3.88
N PRO A 7 -4.03 -1.76 2.55
CA PRO A 7 -3.75 -2.89 1.68
C PRO A 7 -2.26 -3.21 1.62
N PHE A 8 -1.39 -2.31 2.10
CA PHE A 8 0.04 -2.53 2.29
C PHE A 8 0.37 -3.29 3.57
N LYS A 9 -0.57 -3.39 4.52
CA LYS A 9 -0.34 -4.12 5.77
C LYS A 9 -0.36 -5.61 5.49
N ARG A 10 0.76 -6.28 5.77
CA ARG A 10 0.87 -7.73 5.70
C ARG A 10 -0.03 -8.40 6.73
N ASP A 11 -0.57 -9.55 6.37
CA ASP A 11 -1.29 -10.42 7.31
C ASP A 11 -0.32 -11.09 8.31
N GLU A 12 -0.87 -11.90 9.23
CA GLU A 12 -0.10 -12.63 10.25
C GLU A 12 0.92 -13.63 9.66
N GLN A 13 0.82 -13.93 8.36
CA GLN A 13 1.71 -14.82 7.62
C GLN A 13 2.73 -14.03 6.78
N GLY A 14 2.75 -12.70 6.90
CA GLY A 14 3.65 -11.82 6.17
C GLY A 14 3.26 -11.60 4.70
N LYS A 15 2.04 -11.97 4.29
CA LYS A 15 1.57 -11.84 2.90
C LYS A 15 0.75 -10.58 2.70
N ILE A 16 0.81 -10.06 1.47
CA ILE A 16 -0.01 -8.93 1.03
C ILE A 16 -1.40 -9.45 0.74
N LYS A 17 -2.41 -8.83 1.37
CA LYS A 17 -3.80 -9.27 1.27
C LYS A 17 -4.36 -9.15 -0.14
N SER A 18 -4.03 -8.08 -0.86
CA SER A 18 -4.46 -7.91 -2.26
C SER A 18 -3.59 -6.91 -3.02
N ILE A 19 -2.79 -7.42 -3.96
CA ILE A 19 -2.00 -6.59 -4.89
C ILE A 19 -2.93 -5.77 -5.80
N THR A 20 -4.10 -6.30 -6.15
CA THR A 20 -5.11 -5.60 -6.95
C THR A 20 -5.66 -4.39 -6.20
N ALA A 21 -5.92 -4.50 -4.90
CA ALA A 21 -6.38 -3.38 -4.07
C ALA A 21 -5.31 -2.28 -3.99
N ILE A 22 -4.04 -2.65 -3.81
CA ILE A 22 -2.90 -1.72 -3.85
C ILE A 22 -2.86 -1.01 -5.21
N SER A 23 -2.89 -1.77 -6.31
CA SER A 23 -2.80 -1.20 -7.66
C SER A 23 -3.95 -0.24 -7.98
N ASN A 24 -5.17 -0.58 -7.55
CA ASN A 24 -6.33 0.29 -7.70
C ASN A 24 -6.20 1.56 -6.85
N LEU A 25 -5.70 1.45 -5.62
CA LEU A 25 -5.46 2.59 -4.74
C LEU A 25 -4.37 3.52 -5.31
N ILE A 26 -3.25 2.97 -5.78
CA ILE A 26 -2.17 3.75 -6.40
C ILE A 26 -2.68 4.53 -7.62
N ARG A 27 -3.53 3.91 -8.45
CA ARG A 27 -4.13 4.56 -9.63
C ARG A 27 -5.17 5.62 -9.27
N ALA A 28 -5.98 5.38 -8.25
CA ALA A 28 -7.06 6.28 -7.85
C ALA A 28 -6.55 7.47 -7.02
N ASP A 29 -5.66 7.22 -6.07
CA ASP A 29 -5.09 8.22 -5.17
C ASP A 29 -3.66 7.83 -4.76
N PRO A 30 -2.64 8.23 -5.56
CA PRO A 30 -1.25 7.89 -5.28
C PRO A 30 -0.73 8.53 -3.99
N ARG A 31 -1.27 9.68 -3.57
CA ARG A 31 -0.85 10.34 -2.31
C ARG A 31 -1.31 9.53 -1.11
N ARG A 32 -2.58 9.12 -1.08
CA ARG A 32 -3.10 8.25 -0.03
C ARG A 32 -2.39 6.89 -0.02
N ALA A 33 -2.08 6.35 -1.19
CA ALA A 33 -1.32 5.11 -1.31
C ALA A 33 0.08 5.22 -0.66
N ILE A 34 0.80 6.33 -0.90
CA ILE A 34 2.11 6.60 -0.28
C ILE A 34 2.00 6.69 1.25
N GLU A 35 1.02 7.43 1.76
CA GLU A 35 0.81 7.57 3.21
C GLU A 35 0.45 6.23 3.86
N MET A 36 -0.39 5.42 3.21
CA MET A 36 -0.71 4.06 3.66
C MET A 36 0.51 3.13 3.60
N CYS A 37 1.32 3.18 2.54
CA CYS A 37 2.54 2.40 2.43
C CYS A 37 3.53 2.74 3.57
N LYS A 38 3.74 4.03 3.86
CA LYS A 38 4.55 4.47 5.00
C LYS A 38 3.97 4.02 6.34
N ALA A 39 2.66 4.17 6.52
CA ALA A 39 1.97 3.74 7.75
C ALA A 39 2.03 2.22 7.98
N ALA A 40 2.15 1.43 6.90
CA ALA A 40 2.38 -0.01 6.99
C ALA A 40 3.86 -0.38 7.29
N GLY A 41 4.79 0.59 7.27
CA GLY A 41 6.22 0.33 7.38
C GLY A 41 6.84 -0.30 6.13
N GLU A 42 6.13 -0.27 5.00
CA GLU A 42 6.61 -0.82 3.73
C GLU A 42 7.47 0.20 2.97
N SER A 43 8.39 -0.31 2.15
CA SER A 43 9.29 0.54 1.35
C SER A 43 8.55 1.13 0.14
N LEU A 44 8.61 2.46 0.00
CA LEU A 44 8.06 3.14 -1.18
C LEU A 44 8.78 2.73 -2.47
N ASP A 45 10.08 2.46 -2.44
CA ASP A 45 10.81 1.97 -3.62
C ASP A 45 10.29 0.60 -4.10
N ALA A 46 9.77 -0.23 -3.19
CA ALA A 46 9.22 -1.55 -3.54
C ALA A 46 7.83 -1.44 -4.21
N TRP A 47 7.04 -0.44 -3.84
CA TRP A 47 5.64 -0.30 -4.28
C TRP A 47 5.42 0.79 -5.32
N PHE A 48 6.32 1.78 -5.39
CA PHE A 48 6.27 2.94 -6.28
C PHE A 48 7.59 3.10 -7.04
N PRO A 49 7.94 2.15 -7.94
CA PRO A 49 9.23 2.16 -8.64
C PRO A 49 9.40 3.37 -9.59
N ALA A 50 8.31 4.04 -9.96
CA ALA A 50 8.32 5.20 -10.85
C ALA A 50 8.24 6.56 -10.12
N ASN A 51 8.36 6.58 -8.79
CA ASN A 51 8.26 7.85 -8.06
C ASN A 51 9.51 8.70 -8.37
N PRO A 52 9.38 9.87 -9.02
CA PRO A 52 10.53 10.71 -9.32
C PRO A 52 11.14 11.19 -7.99
N ARG A 53 12.45 10.96 -7.84
CA ARG A 53 13.25 11.41 -6.68
C ARG A 53 13.51 12.90 -6.73
#